data_AF-A0A062V5Q3-F1
#
_entry.id   AF-A0A062V5Q3-F1
#
_cell.length_a   1.000
_cell.length_b   1.000
_cell.length_c   1.000
_cell.angle_alpha   90.00
_cell.angle_beta   90.00
_cell.angle_gamma   90.00
#
_symmetry.space_group_name_H-M   'P 1'
#
loop_
_entity.id
_entity.type
_entity.pdbx_description
1 polymer ?
#
loop_
_entity_poly.entity_id
_entity_poly.type
_entity_poly.pdbx_seq_one_letter_code
_entity_poly.pdbx_strand_id
1 'polypeptide(L)'
;MLRKNVSISDAHLKLLEPLLKKHQGNLSAAMRDIIDFTGFVTEHMGSLETAKDLLKEKNQISEQIRNRIFGVTIPLTMFKWMLSNSRCSLPPSSEAIQIFAQHNDVNIYDISSLSKMINEGLSILNWPVMVSINSSNGQISIQITGMDPEINNFNAALIAMYMANNKNPQKINRLMIYPSSVCIQLSSASSHEEAMQSIYTHFCDNKEDKLHSQNDIILVRT
;
A
#
# COMPACT_ATOMS: atom_id res chain seq x y z
N MET A 1 7.13 -31.13 38.38
CA MET A 1 5.82 -30.56 37.99
C MET A 1 5.20 -29.93 39.22
N LEU A 2 4.85 -28.63 39.16
CA LEU A 2 4.19 -27.92 40.27
C LEU A 2 2.68 -27.88 39.98
N ARG A 3 1.84 -28.28 40.95
CA ARG A 3 0.38 -28.19 40.80
C ARG A 3 -0.14 -26.96 41.53
N LYS A 4 -0.90 -26.13 40.83
CA LYS A 4 -1.62 -24.98 41.37
C LYS A 4 -3.08 -25.08 40.94
N ASN A 5 -3.99 -24.68 41.83
CA ASN A 5 -5.41 -24.61 41.55
C ASN A 5 -5.77 -23.15 41.25
N VAL A 6 -6.58 -22.92 40.22
CA VAL A 6 -7.03 -21.59 39.80
C VAL A 6 -8.53 -21.67 39.57
N SER A 7 -9.25 -20.66 40.06
CA SER A 7 -10.69 -20.50 39.80
C SER A 7 -10.89 -19.60 38.58
N ILE A 8 -11.66 -20.07 37.61
CA ILE A 8 -11.96 -19.36 36.36
C ILE A 8 -13.46 -19.44 36.13
N SER A 9 -14.09 -18.34 35.71
CA SER A 9 -15.53 -18.34 35.41
C SER A 9 -15.81 -19.05 34.09
N ASP A 10 -17.02 -19.60 33.95
CA ASP A 10 -17.46 -20.29 32.74
C ASP A 10 -17.39 -19.41 31.49
N ALA A 11 -17.63 -18.11 31.64
CA ALA A 11 -17.48 -17.14 30.54
C ALA A 11 -16.04 -17.10 30.00
N HIS A 12 -15.04 -17.10 30.88
CA HIS A 12 -13.64 -17.10 30.46
C HIS A 12 -13.18 -18.50 29.99
N LEU A 13 -13.72 -19.58 30.54
CA LEU A 13 -13.47 -20.94 30.04
C LEU A 13 -13.96 -21.13 28.61
N LYS A 14 -15.10 -20.55 28.24
CA LYS A 14 -15.61 -20.57 26.86
C LYS A 14 -14.64 -19.93 25.87
N LEU A 15 -13.95 -18.85 26.26
CA LEU A 15 -12.94 -18.22 25.41
C LEU A 15 -11.73 -19.14 25.14
N LEU A 16 -11.48 -20.10 26.04
CA LEU A 16 -10.39 -21.07 25.91
C LEU A 16 -10.75 -22.31 25.10
N GLU A 17 -12.02 -22.50 24.72
CA GLU A 17 -12.49 -23.68 23.96
C GLU A 17 -11.65 -24.00 22.72
N PRO A 18 -11.22 -23.04 21.88
CA PRO A 18 -10.39 -23.35 20.71
C PRO A 18 -9.04 -24.00 21.09
N LEU A 19 -8.42 -23.50 22.15
CA LEU A 19 -7.15 -24.02 22.67
C LEU A 19 -7.35 -25.35 23.39
N LEU A 20 -8.46 -25.51 24.11
CA LEU A 20 -8.83 -26.77 24.73
C LEU A 20 -9.08 -27.86 23.68
N LYS A 21 -9.77 -27.55 22.58
CA LYS A 21 -9.97 -28.50 21.47
C LYS A 21 -8.64 -28.92 20.84
N LYS A 22 -7.71 -27.97 20.61
CA LYS A 22 -6.34 -28.26 20.13
C LYS A 22 -5.62 -29.27 21.03
N HIS A 23 -5.81 -29.16 22.34
CA HIS A 23 -5.18 -30.00 23.35
C HIS A 23 -6.09 -31.11 23.91
N GLN A 24 -7.14 -31.50 23.19
CA GLN A 24 -8.05 -32.60 23.55
C GLN A 24 -8.64 -32.48 24.97
N GLY A 25 -8.99 -31.26 25.38
CA GLY A 25 -9.55 -30.96 26.70
C GLY A 25 -8.50 -30.76 27.81
N ASN A 26 -7.20 -30.85 27.51
CA ASN A 26 -6.15 -30.65 28.50
C ASN A 26 -5.92 -29.15 28.78
N LEU A 27 -6.54 -28.66 29.86
CA LEU A 27 -6.40 -27.28 30.30
C LEU A 27 -4.94 -26.91 30.66
N SER A 28 -4.18 -27.82 31.26
CA SER A 28 -2.78 -27.52 31.62
C SER A 28 -1.85 -27.40 30.42
N ALA A 29 -2.16 -28.05 29.31
CA ALA A 29 -1.45 -27.87 28.05
C ALA A 29 -1.84 -26.55 27.38
N ALA A 30 -3.15 -26.26 27.31
CA ALA A 30 -3.65 -24.98 26.80
C ALA A 30 -3.11 -23.77 27.58
N MET A 31 -3.03 -23.86 28.92
CA MET A 31 -2.46 -22.80 29.75
C MET A 31 -0.96 -22.60 29.52
N ARG A 32 -0.20 -23.66 29.23
CA ARG A 32 1.22 -23.54 28.90
C ARG A 32 1.42 -22.82 27.57
N ASP A 33 0.65 -23.17 26.53
CA ASP A 33 0.67 -22.44 25.25
C ASP A 33 0.38 -20.94 25.43
N ILE A 34 -0.56 -20.58 26.30
CA ILE A 34 -0.90 -19.17 26.59
C ILE A 34 0.27 -18.47 27.30
N ILE A 35 0.91 -19.13 28.26
CA ILE A 35 2.06 -18.60 28.99
C ILE A 35 3.24 -18.40 28.02
N ASP A 36 3.52 -19.39 27.17
CA ASP A 36 4.60 -19.33 26.18
C ASP A 36 4.34 -18.19 25.18
N PHE A 37 3.10 -18.05 24.71
CA PHE A 37 2.70 -16.94 23.83
C PHE A 37 2.83 -15.59 24.53
N THR A 38 2.40 -15.48 25.79
CA THR A 38 2.51 -14.23 26.56
C THR A 38 3.98 -13.85 26.76
N GLY A 39 4.82 -14.84 27.10
CA GLY A 39 6.27 -14.64 27.21
C GLY A 39 6.89 -14.15 25.90
N PHE A 40 6.56 -14.80 24.78
CA PHE A 40 7.00 -14.38 23.45
C PHE A 40 6.60 -12.93 23.12
N VAL A 41 5.33 -12.57 23.38
CA VAL A 41 4.81 -11.22 23.14
C VAL A 41 5.52 -10.19 24.03
N THR A 42 5.70 -10.48 25.32
CA THR A 42 6.39 -9.57 26.24
C THR A 42 7.85 -9.36 25.84
N GLU A 43 8.55 -10.40 25.40
CA GLU A 43 9.94 -10.30 24.96
C GLU A 43 10.10 -9.45 23.68
N HIS A 44 9.19 -9.59 22.71
CA HIS A 44 9.32 -8.96 21.39
C HIS A 44 8.58 -7.61 21.27
N MET A 45 7.53 -7.40 22.06
CA MET A 45 6.65 -6.22 21.98
C MET A 45 6.59 -5.43 23.30
N GLY A 46 7.33 -5.84 24.33
CA GLY A 46 7.42 -5.18 25.63
C GLY A 46 6.24 -5.45 26.56
N SER A 47 5.00 -5.33 26.07
CA SER A 47 3.78 -5.59 26.87
C SER A 47 2.64 -6.18 26.04
N LEU A 48 1.69 -6.82 26.73
CA LEU A 48 0.50 -7.39 26.10
C LEU A 48 -0.47 -6.29 25.63
N GLU A 49 -0.51 -5.17 26.35
CA GLU A 49 -1.28 -3.97 26.01
C GLU A 49 -0.79 -3.37 24.69
N THR A 50 0.52 -3.18 24.53
CA THR A 50 1.11 -2.69 23.27
C THR A 50 0.79 -3.61 22.10
N ALA A 51 0.91 -4.93 22.28
CA ALA A 51 0.55 -5.90 21.25
C ALA A 51 -0.93 -5.82 20.86
N LYS A 52 -1.81 -5.66 21.85
CA LYS A 52 -3.25 -5.52 21.63
C LYS A 52 -3.60 -4.23 20.88
N ASP A 53 -2.94 -3.13 21.20
CA ASP A 53 -3.16 -1.84 20.54
C ASP A 53 -2.67 -1.86 19.10
N LEU A 54 -1.50 -2.46 18.82
CA LEU A 54 -1.01 -2.69 17.45
C LEU A 54 -1.97 -3.53 16.62
N LEU A 55 -2.54 -4.60 17.20
CA LEU A 55 -3.52 -5.44 16.51
C LEU A 55 -4.84 -4.72 16.27
N LYS A 56 -5.30 -3.89 17.22
CA LYS A 56 -6.51 -3.07 17.04
C LYS A 56 -6.32 -2.00 15.99
N GLU A 57 -5.20 -1.28 16.00
CA GLU A 57 -4.88 -0.25 15.03
C GLU A 57 -4.83 -0.83 13.62
N LYS A 58 -4.09 -1.93 13.42
CA LYS A 58 -4.01 -2.62 12.13
C LYS A 58 -5.38 -3.07 11.62
N ASN A 59 -6.20 -3.63 12.51
CA ASN A 59 -7.55 -4.07 12.13
C ASN A 59 -8.46 -2.88 11.81
N GLN A 60 -8.46 -1.81 12.62
CA GLN A 60 -9.30 -0.63 12.38
C GLN A 60 -8.95 0.07 11.07
N ILE A 61 -7.66 0.26 10.76
CA ILE A 61 -7.21 0.85 9.50
C ILE A 61 -7.65 -0.05 8.33
N SER A 62 -7.45 -1.37 8.44
CA SER A 62 -7.83 -2.31 7.38
C SER A 62 -9.35 -2.41 7.17
N GLU A 63 -10.17 -2.26 8.22
CA GLU A 63 -11.63 -2.31 8.14
C GLU A 63 -12.21 -0.98 7.64
N GLN A 64 -11.69 0.16 8.10
CA GLN A 64 -12.15 1.48 7.65
C GLN A 64 -11.89 1.71 6.15
N ILE A 65 -10.83 1.14 5.61
CA ILE A 65 -10.49 1.29 4.19
C ILE A 65 -11.26 0.27 3.33
N ARG A 66 -11.39 -0.98 3.78
CA ARG A 66 -12.22 -2.00 3.12
C ARG A 66 -13.69 -1.60 3.03
N ASN A 67 -14.19 -0.86 4.02
CA ASN A 67 -15.57 -0.36 4.03
C ASN A 67 -15.79 0.85 3.09
N ARG A 68 -14.72 1.45 2.53
CA ARG A 68 -14.81 2.58 1.59
C ARG A 68 -14.44 2.21 0.16
N ILE A 69 -13.53 1.25 -0.02
CA ILE A 69 -13.10 0.77 -1.33
C ILE A 69 -13.76 -0.58 -1.59
N PHE A 70 -14.74 -0.63 -2.49
CA PHE A 70 -15.22 -1.90 -3.04
C PHE A 70 -14.12 -2.52 -3.90
N GLY A 71 -13.31 -3.38 -3.29
CA GLY A 71 -12.22 -4.06 -3.97
C GLY A 71 -12.74 -5.19 -4.85
N VAL A 72 -12.40 -5.17 -6.13
CA VAL A 72 -12.56 -6.33 -7.02
C VAL A 72 -11.25 -7.10 -7.06
N THR A 73 -11.29 -8.40 -6.75
CA THR A 73 -10.12 -9.26 -6.91
C THR A 73 -9.99 -9.68 -8.36
N ILE A 74 -8.88 -9.32 -8.98
CA ILE A 74 -8.54 -9.73 -10.35
C ILE A 74 -7.24 -10.54 -10.34
N PRO A 75 -7.13 -11.61 -11.15
CA PRO A 75 -5.86 -12.30 -11.32
C PRO A 75 -4.76 -11.34 -11.78
N LEU A 76 -3.57 -11.48 -11.20
CA LEU A 76 -2.42 -10.60 -11.47
C LEU A 76 -2.10 -10.51 -12.96
N THR A 77 -2.21 -11.61 -13.70
CA THR A 77 -1.98 -11.63 -15.16
C THR A 77 -2.94 -10.73 -15.93
N MET A 78 -4.22 -10.71 -15.54
CA MET A 78 -5.23 -9.83 -16.14
C MET A 78 -4.98 -8.36 -15.78
N PHE A 79 -4.54 -8.10 -14.54
CA PHE A 79 -4.18 -6.76 -14.12
C PHE A 79 -2.98 -6.22 -14.92
N LYS A 80 -1.91 -7.01 -15.07
CA LYS A 80 -0.75 -6.62 -15.89
C LYS A 80 -1.13 -6.36 -17.34
N TRP A 81 -1.98 -7.21 -17.92
CA TRP A 81 -2.52 -7.02 -19.27
C TRP A 81 -3.30 -5.70 -19.37
N MET A 82 -4.14 -5.39 -18.38
CA MET A 82 -4.90 -4.13 -18.32
C MET A 82 -3.97 -2.92 -18.25
N LEU A 83 -2.94 -2.95 -17.40
CA LEU A 83 -1.94 -1.88 -17.31
C LEU A 83 -1.17 -1.71 -18.62
N SER A 84 -0.76 -2.82 -19.24
CA SER A 84 0.02 -2.82 -20.48
C SER A 84 -0.76 -2.29 -21.68
N ASN A 85 -2.06 -2.57 -21.74
CA ASN A 85 -2.93 -2.14 -22.84
C ASN A 85 -3.59 -0.77 -22.62
N SER A 86 -3.32 -0.13 -21.47
CA SER A 86 -3.78 1.23 -21.21
C SER A 86 -2.95 2.23 -22.05
N ARG A 87 -3.62 2.92 -22.99
CA ARG A 87 -3.01 4.00 -23.81
C ARG A 87 -2.37 5.08 -22.93
N CYS A 88 -3.03 5.40 -21.82
CA CYS A 88 -2.54 6.27 -20.76
C CYS A 88 -2.79 5.53 -19.44
N SER A 89 -1.73 5.35 -18.64
CA SER A 89 -1.81 4.56 -17.39
C SER A 89 -2.37 5.36 -16.22
N LEU A 90 -2.90 6.56 -16.49
CA LEU A 90 -3.40 7.47 -15.47
C LEU A 90 -4.89 7.18 -15.21
N PRO A 91 -5.28 6.81 -14.00
CA PRO A 91 -6.68 6.79 -13.61
C PRO A 91 -7.26 8.21 -13.56
N PRO A 92 -8.59 8.37 -13.50
CA PRO A 92 -9.19 9.67 -13.20
C PRO A 92 -8.66 10.24 -11.88
N SER A 93 -8.43 11.55 -11.82
CA SER A 93 -7.90 12.21 -10.61
C SER A 93 -8.73 11.93 -9.37
N SER A 94 -10.07 11.95 -9.50
CA SER A 94 -11.01 11.63 -8.43
C SER A 94 -10.82 10.23 -7.82
N GLU A 95 -10.36 9.26 -8.61
CA GLU A 95 -10.11 7.88 -8.14
C GLU A 95 -8.70 7.74 -7.54
N ALA A 96 -7.70 8.37 -8.15
CA ALA A 96 -6.32 8.34 -7.66
C ALA A 96 -6.19 8.88 -6.23
N ILE A 97 -6.96 9.93 -5.90
CA ILE A 97 -6.92 10.59 -4.60
C ILE A 97 -7.57 9.72 -3.51
N GLN A 98 -8.58 8.91 -3.83
CA GLN A 98 -9.33 8.13 -2.85
C GLN A 98 -8.47 7.15 -2.06
N ILE A 99 -7.41 6.62 -2.68
CA ILE A 99 -6.45 5.70 -2.05
C ILE A 99 -5.74 6.38 -0.87
N PHE A 100 -5.50 7.69 -0.96
CA PHE A 100 -4.76 8.47 0.04
C PHE A 100 -5.65 9.45 0.83
N ALA A 101 -6.96 9.46 0.58
CA ALA A 101 -7.90 10.46 1.09
C ALA A 101 -8.07 10.48 2.62
N GLN A 102 -7.63 9.43 3.33
CA GLN A 102 -7.62 9.41 4.80
C GLN A 102 -6.62 10.41 5.42
N HIS A 103 -5.69 10.92 4.63
CA HIS A 103 -4.54 11.69 5.10
C HIS A 103 -4.44 13.09 4.45
N ASN A 104 -5.59 13.68 4.09
CA ASN A 104 -5.68 14.99 3.40
C ASN A 104 -5.03 16.18 4.14
N ASP A 105 -4.67 16.04 5.43
CA ASP A 105 -4.00 17.08 6.22
C ASP A 105 -2.51 16.81 6.47
N VAL A 106 -1.90 15.81 5.83
CA VAL A 106 -0.45 15.57 5.98
C VAL A 106 0.34 16.67 5.28
N ASN A 107 1.21 17.31 6.06
CA ASN A 107 2.16 18.28 5.55
C ASN A 107 3.21 17.58 4.67
N ILE A 108 3.25 17.93 3.38
CA ILE A 108 4.19 17.40 2.38
C ILE A 108 5.65 17.53 2.82
N TYR A 109 5.96 18.52 3.67
CA TYR A 109 7.30 18.76 4.18
C TYR A 109 7.75 17.80 5.29
N ASP A 110 6.83 17.03 5.89
CA ASP A 110 7.19 15.93 6.78
C ASP A 110 7.34 14.62 5.98
N ILE A 111 8.56 14.41 5.49
CA ILE A 111 8.96 13.26 4.69
C ILE A 111 8.66 11.94 5.41
N SER A 112 8.83 11.91 6.73
CA SER A 112 8.69 10.68 7.52
C SER A 112 7.24 10.23 7.59
N SER A 113 6.34 11.17 7.88
CA SER A 113 4.89 10.95 7.89
C SER A 113 4.35 10.68 6.48
N LEU A 114 4.86 11.39 5.47
CA LEU A 114 4.45 11.21 4.07
C LEU A 114 4.85 9.83 3.53
N SER A 115 6.08 9.39 3.81
CA SER A 115 6.56 8.06 3.43
C SER A 115 5.76 6.97 4.12
N LYS A 116 5.52 7.10 5.43
CA LYS A 116 4.70 6.15 6.19
C LYS A 116 3.28 6.05 5.60
N MET A 117 2.64 7.18 5.36
CA MET A 117 1.30 7.26 4.79
C MET A 117 1.19 6.59 3.42
N ILE A 118 2.12 6.89 2.50
CA ILE A 118 2.08 6.28 1.16
C ILE A 118 2.28 4.77 1.25
N ASN A 119 3.25 4.31 2.05
CA ASN A 119 3.48 2.87 2.21
C ASN A 119 2.28 2.17 2.88
N GLU A 120 1.62 2.79 3.85
CA GLU A 120 0.39 2.25 4.45
C GLU A 120 -0.75 2.18 3.42
N GLY A 121 -0.98 3.26 2.66
CA GLY A 121 -1.97 3.31 1.58
C GLY A 121 -1.76 2.22 0.53
N LEU A 122 -0.50 2.02 0.11
CA LEU A 122 -0.15 0.99 -0.88
C LEU A 122 -0.17 -0.44 -0.30
N SER A 123 0.13 -0.61 0.99
CA SER A 123 0.13 -1.94 1.63
C SER A 123 -1.23 -2.62 1.57
N ILE A 124 -2.31 -1.84 1.52
CA ILE A 124 -3.69 -2.32 1.42
C ILE A 124 -3.96 -3.00 0.08
N LEU A 125 -3.27 -2.56 -0.97
CA LEU A 125 -3.34 -3.16 -2.30
C LEU A 125 -2.61 -4.51 -2.35
N ASN A 126 -1.89 -4.89 -1.27
CA ASN A 126 -1.09 -6.11 -1.15
C ASN A 126 -0.07 -6.27 -2.29
N TRP A 127 0.40 -5.17 -2.86
CA TRP A 127 1.45 -5.20 -3.87
C TRP A 127 2.83 -5.12 -3.21
N PRO A 128 3.82 -5.92 -3.66
CA PRO A 128 5.16 -5.94 -3.07
C PRO A 128 5.97 -4.73 -3.56
N VAL A 129 5.54 -3.53 -3.19
CA VAL A 129 6.14 -2.25 -3.57
C VAL A 129 6.53 -1.49 -2.30
N MET A 130 7.74 -0.94 -2.31
CA MET A 130 8.25 -0.08 -1.25
C MET A 130 8.54 1.31 -1.81
N VAL A 131 8.07 2.34 -1.10
CA VAL A 131 8.27 3.74 -1.46
C VAL A 131 9.21 4.39 -0.47
N SER A 132 10.22 5.07 -0.98
CA SER A 132 11.14 5.90 -0.21
C SER A 132 11.07 7.32 -0.72
N ILE A 133 11.04 8.27 0.20
CA ILE A 133 10.92 9.70 -0.11
C ILE A 133 12.11 10.40 0.52
N ASN A 134 12.82 11.21 -0.26
CA ASN A 134 13.85 12.11 0.23
C ASN A 134 13.50 13.54 -0.21
N SER A 135 13.89 14.53 0.58
CA SER A 135 13.80 15.94 0.22
C SER A 135 15.19 16.55 0.27
N SER A 136 15.60 17.17 -0.82
CA SER A 136 16.86 17.91 -0.91
C SER A 136 16.61 19.24 -1.60
N ASN A 137 16.97 20.35 -0.94
CA ASN A 137 16.92 21.70 -1.50
C ASN A 137 15.55 22.11 -2.08
N GLY A 138 14.45 21.74 -1.41
CA GLY A 138 13.08 22.06 -1.86
C GLY A 138 12.58 21.20 -3.03
N GLN A 139 13.34 20.18 -3.44
CA GLN A 139 12.90 19.15 -4.38
C GLN A 139 12.64 17.85 -3.63
N ILE A 140 11.54 17.18 -3.97
CA ILE A 140 11.14 15.90 -3.39
C ILE A 140 11.49 14.82 -4.39
N SER A 141 12.36 13.88 -4.01
CA SER A 141 12.65 12.69 -4.79
C SER A 141 11.91 11.49 -4.19
N ILE A 142 11.07 10.85 -4.99
CA ILE A 142 10.33 9.64 -4.64
C ILE A 142 10.93 8.48 -5.41
N GLN A 143 11.35 7.44 -4.70
CA GLN A 143 11.85 6.21 -5.28
C GLN A 143 10.93 5.06 -4.89
N ILE A 144 10.37 4.41 -5.90
CA ILE A 144 9.46 3.28 -5.81
C ILE A 144 10.23 2.05 -6.25
N THR A 145 10.21 0.99 -5.46
CA THR A 145 10.93 -0.25 -5.73
C THR A 145 10.00 -1.44 -5.62
N GLY A 146 10.10 -2.37 -6.57
CA GLY A 146 9.24 -3.55 -6.61
C GLY A 146 9.65 -4.49 -7.74
N MET A 147 9.16 -5.74 -7.69
CA MET A 147 9.54 -6.77 -8.66
C MET A 147 8.89 -6.58 -10.04
N ASP A 148 7.80 -5.82 -10.13
CA ASP A 148 6.99 -5.72 -11.33
C ASP A 148 7.00 -4.28 -11.89
N PRO A 149 7.54 -4.06 -13.10
CA PRO A 149 7.72 -2.73 -13.64
C PRO A 149 6.40 -2.01 -13.97
N GLU A 150 5.38 -2.74 -14.42
CA GLU A 150 4.07 -2.19 -14.74
C GLU A 150 3.36 -1.69 -13.47
N ILE A 151 3.40 -2.50 -12.41
CA ILE A 151 2.87 -2.11 -11.10
C ILE A 151 3.67 -0.93 -10.54
N ASN A 152 5.00 -0.95 -10.61
CA ASN A 152 5.83 0.16 -10.12
C ASN A 152 5.47 1.47 -10.84
N ASN A 153 5.30 1.43 -12.17
CA ASN A 153 4.95 2.60 -12.96
C ASN A 153 3.53 3.10 -12.66
N PHE A 154 2.58 2.19 -12.43
CA PHE A 154 1.22 2.56 -12.01
C PHE A 154 1.20 3.24 -10.64
N ASN A 155 1.96 2.71 -9.66
CA ASN A 155 2.10 3.35 -8.35
C ASN A 155 2.78 4.73 -8.45
N ALA A 156 3.76 4.88 -9.34
CA ALA A 156 4.41 6.16 -9.61
C ALA A 156 3.42 7.22 -10.11
N ALA A 157 2.54 6.83 -11.03
CA ALA A 157 1.46 7.67 -11.50
C ALA A 157 0.49 8.08 -10.38
N LEU A 158 0.02 7.12 -9.57
CA LEU A 158 -0.88 7.39 -8.44
C LEU A 158 -0.28 8.40 -7.44
N ILE A 159 0.98 8.20 -7.06
CA ILE A 159 1.67 9.09 -6.12
C ILE A 159 1.85 10.48 -6.74
N ALA A 160 2.28 10.56 -8.00
CA ALA A 160 2.43 11.86 -8.67
C ALA A 160 1.11 12.62 -8.74
N MET A 161 0.00 11.93 -9.07
CA MET A 161 -1.34 12.53 -9.11
C MET A 161 -1.79 13.04 -7.75
N TYR A 162 -1.51 12.28 -6.68
CA TYR A 162 -1.77 12.72 -5.32
C TYR A 162 -0.97 13.98 -4.95
N MET A 163 0.32 14.03 -5.28
CA MET A 163 1.18 15.19 -4.98
C MET A 163 0.74 16.46 -5.72
N ALA A 164 0.26 16.31 -6.95
CA ALA A 164 -0.24 17.43 -7.72
C ALA A 164 -1.62 17.93 -7.26
N ASN A 165 -2.41 17.10 -6.57
CA ASN A 165 -3.70 17.50 -6.00
C ASN A 165 -3.61 18.01 -4.54
N ASN A 166 -2.41 18.12 -3.97
CA ASN A 166 -2.24 18.61 -2.62
C ASN A 166 -2.29 20.17 -2.56
N LYS A 167 -2.45 20.75 -1.36
CA LYS A 167 -2.55 22.20 -1.11
C LYS A 167 -1.39 22.98 -1.75
N ASN A 168 -0.20 22.37 -1.80
CA ASN A 168 0.97 22.87 -2.53
C ASN A 168 1.26 21.92 -3.70
N PRO A 169 0.75 22.19 -4.91
CA PRO A 169 0.89 21.29 -6.04
C PRO A 169 2.37 21.11 -6.43
N GLN A 170 2.74 19.87 -6.74
CA GLN A 170 4.10 19.52 -7.17
C GLN A 170 4.07 19.03 -8.63
N LYS A 171 4.97 19.55 -9.47
CA LYS A 171 5.18 19.09 -10.85
C LYS A 171 6.35 18.11 -10.94
N ILE A 172 6.32 17.27 -11.96
CA ILE A 172 7.42 16.35 -12.28
C ILE A 172 8.49 17.13 -13.05
N ASN A 173 9.70 17.17 -12.50
CA ASN A 173 10.88 17.68 -13.21
C ASN A 173 11.57 16.56 -13.98
N ARG A 174 11.61 15.36 -13.38
CA ARG A 174 12.31 14.21 -13.96
C ARG A 174 11.64 12.92 -13.54
N LEU A 175 11.41 12.05 -14.51
CA LEU A 175 10.94 10.68 -14.32
C LEU A 175 12.02 9.72 -14.86
N MET A 176 12.48 8.79 -14.04
CA MET A 176 13.42 7.74 -14.45
C MET A 176 12.78 6.37 -14.17
N ILE A 177 12.60 5.58 -15.22
CA ILE A 177 11.99 4.25 -15.15
C ILE A 177 13.09 3.21 -15.33
N TYR A 178 13.27 2.36 -14.33
CA TYR A 178 14.17 1.21 -14.33
C TYR A 178 13.35 -0.09 -14.17
N PRO A 179 13.91 -1.27 -14.53
CA PRO A 179 13.17 -2.53 -14.46
C PRO A 179 12.59 -2.87 -13.08
N SER A 180 13.28 -2.51 -12.00
CA SER A 180 12.88 -2.81 -10.62
C SER A 180 12.60 -1.56 -9.78
N SER A 181 12.64 -0.37 -10.39
CA SER A 181 12.45 0.88 -9.65
C SER A 181 12.01 2.04 -10.53
N VAL A 182 11.19 2.93 -9.98
CA VAL A 182 10.80 4.19 -10.61
C VAL A 182 11.20 5.34 -9.70
N CYS A 183 11.94 6.29 -10.23
CA CYS A 183 12.36 7.48 -9.49
C CYS A 183 11.70 8.73 -10.08
N ILE A 184 11.03 9.50 -9.24
CA ILE A 184 10.33 10.74 -9.58
C ILE A 184 11.01 11.88 -8.84
N GLN A 185 11.41 12.93 -9.54
CA GLN A 185 11.84 14.18 -8.94
C GLN A 185 10.76 15.23 -9.14
N LEU A 186 10.28 15.77 -8.03
CA LEU A 186 9.19 16.73 -7.95
C LEU A 186 9.71 18.09 -7.48
N SER A 187 9.08 19.15 -8.00
CA SER A 187 9.28 20.52 -7.50
C SER A 187 7.96 21.27 -7.43
N SER A 188 7.92 22.36 -6.66
CA SER A 188 6.72 23.17 -6.50
C SER A 188 6.22 23.71 -7.85
N ALA A 189 4.92 23.55 -8.09
CA ALA A 189 4.20 24.09 -9.25
C ALA A 189 3.42 25.36 -8.88
N SER A 190 3.12 26.17 -9.87
CA SER A 190 2.39 27.44 -9.69
C SER A 190 0.88 27.21 -9.61
N SER A 191 0.38 26.16 -10.27
CA SER A 191 -1.03 25.78 -10.27
C SER A 191 -1.21 24.25 -10.33
N HIS A 192 -2.39 23.79 -9.93
CA HIS A 192 -2.80 22.38 -10.06
C HIS A 192 -2.80 21.92 -11.53
N GLU A 193 -3.24 22.78 -12.44
CA GLU A 193 -3.26 22.49 -13.88
C GLU A 193 -1.86 22.30 -14.46
N GLU A 194 -0.89 23.13 -14.05
CA GLU A 194 0.52 22.98 -14.44
C GLU A 194 1.09 21.63 -13.96
N ALA A 195 0.77 21.25 -12.72
CA ALA A 195 1.21 20.00 -12.13
C ALA A 195 0.60 18.78 -12.84
N MET A 196 -0.70 18.81 -13.14
CA MET A 196 -1.38 17.77 -13.91
C MET A 196 -0.83 17.64 -15.32
N GLN A 197 -0.63 18.76 -16.02
CA GLN A 197 -0.09 18.76 -17.38
C GLN A 197 1.30 18.12 -17.44
N SER A 198 2.16 18.43 -16.46
CA SER A 198 3.47 17.80 -16.31
C SER A 198 3.38 16.27 -16.15
N ILE A 199 2.40 15.77 -15.39
CA ILE A 199 2.17 14.33 -15.22
C ILE A 199 1.72 13.69 -16.55
N TYR A 200 0.78 14.30 -17.26
CA TYR A 200 0.32 13.80 -18.56
C TYR A 200 1.46 13.67 -19.57
N THR A 201 2.31 14.69 -19.68
CA THR A 201 3.44 14.66 -20.61
C THR A 201 4.47 13.57 -20.26
N HIS A 202 4.77 13.38 -18.97
CA HIS A 202 5.75 12.36 -18.59
C HIS A 202 5.23 10.91 -18.72
N PHE A 203 3.95 10.65 -18.43
CA PHE A 203 3.40 9.29 -18.39
C PHE A 203 2.62 8.86 -19.64
N CYS A 204 2.10 9.80 -20.45
CA CYS A 204 1.21 9.49 -21.58
C CYS A 204 1.80 9.90 -22.94
N ASP A 205 2.48 11.04 -23.06
CA ASP A 205 3.04 11.47 -24.36
C ASP A 205 4.23 10.60 -24.82
N ASN A 206 4.99 10.00 -23.89
CA ASN A 206 6.14 9.14 -24.21
C ASN A 206 5.79 7.70 -24.66
N LYS A 207 4.50 7.38 -24.86
CA LYS A 207 4.06 6.02 -25.25
C LYS A 207 3.85 5.82 -26.76
N GLU A 208 3.93 6.86 -27.59
CA GLU A 208 3.73 6.72 -29.05
C GLU A 208 4.80 5.86 -29.75
N ASP A 209 5.96 5.63 -29.13
CA ASP A 209 7.06 4.86 -29.75
C ASP A 209 7.04 3.34 -29.50
N LYS A 210 5.97 2.75 -28.93
CA LYS A 210 5.87 1.29 -28.70
C LYS A 210 4.88 0.55 -29.60
N LEU A 211 4.65 1.05 -30.80
CA LEU A 211 4.08 0.26 -31.89
C LEU A 211 5.10 0.18 -33.02
N HIS A 212 5.89 -0.89 -33.05
CA HIS A 212 6.35 -1.58 -34.26
C HIS A 212 7.14 -2.84 -33.87
N SER A 213 6.43 -3.93 -33.65
CA SER A 213 6.93 -5.25 -34.01
C SER A 213 5.84 -5.94 -34.81
N GLN A 214 6.09 -6.00 -36.11
CA GLN A 214 5.29 -6.65 -37.14
C GLN A 214 4.79 -8.01 -36.70
N ASN A 215 3.49 -8.24 -36.88
CA ASN A 215 3.00 -9.40 -37.60
C ASN A 215 1.60 -9.07 -38.12
N ASP A 216 1.59 -8.63 -39.38
CA ASP A 216 0.41 -8.54 -40.23
C ASP A 216 -0.38 -9.85 -40.19
N ILE A 217 -1.66 -9.77 -39.83
CA ILE A 217 -2.70 -10.48 -40.56
C ILE A 217 -3.88 -9.50 -40.73
N ILE A 218 -3.87 -8.84 -41.89
CA ILE A 218 -5.07 -8.27 -42.49
C ILE A 218 -5.89 -9.44 -43.04
N LEU A 219 -7.16 -9.56 -42.66
CA LEU A 219 -8.28 -10.06 -43.48
C LEU A 219 -9.59 -9.91 -42.71
N VAL A 220 -10.74 -9.52 -43.26
CA VAL A 220 -11.19 -8.77 -44.44
C VAL A 220 -12.68 -8.51 -44.12
N ARG A 221 -13.24 -7.39 -44.59
CA ARG A 221 -14.69 -7.14 -44.51
C ARG A 221 -15.47 -8.20 -45.28
N THR A 222 -16.58 -8.63 -44.69
CA THR A 222 -17.86 -8.83 -45.41
C THR A 222 -18.97 -8.24 -44.56
#